data_AF-A0A525I004-F1
#
_entry.id   AF-A0A525I004-F1
#
_cell.length_a   1.000
_cell.length_b   1.000
_cell.length_c   1.000
_cell.angle_alpha   90.00
_cell.angle_beta   90.00
_cell.angle_gamma   90.00
#
_symmetry.space_group_name_H-M   'P 1'
#
loop_
_entity.id
_entity.type
_entity.pdbx_description
1 polymer ?
#
loop_
_entity_poly.entity_id
_entity_poly.type
_entity_poly.pdbx_seq_one_letter_code
_entity_poly.pdbx_strand_id
1 'polypeptide(L)'
;MKFIAIIDVVPGAPLENVKADLPNEVRESWKLFAAGALREAYATDAPTRVVFVLESADAASAATDLGKLPLIRAGLLAYELIELRPFANWSLLFAR
;
A
#
# COMPACT_ATOMS: atom_id res chain seq x y z
N MET A 1 10.61 -7.35 6.30
CA MET A 1 11.02 -6.34 5.29
C MET A 1 9.99 -5.23 5.26
N LYS A 2 10.37 -4.01 4.85
CA LYS A 2 9.46 -2.85 4.78
C LYS A 2 9.21 -2.51 3.31
N PHE A 3 7.98 -2.17 2.97
CA PHE A 3 7.58 -1.83 1.59
C PHE A 3 6.76 -0.54 1.58
N ILE A 4 6.83 0.20 0.49
CA ILE A 4 5.87 1.24 0.15
C ILE A 4 4.97 0.70 -0.96
N ALA A 5 3.67 0.87 -0.81
CA ALA A 5 2.71 0.71 -1.89
C ALA A 5 2.12 2.08 -2.26
N ILE A 6 2.33 2.51 -3.50
CA ILE A 6 1.66 3.69 -4.07
C ILE A 6 0.44 3.16 -4.80
N ILE A 7 -0.76 3.53 -4.36
CA ILE A 7 -2.01 2.97 -4.84
C ILE A 7 -2.81 4.07 -5.55
N ASP A 8 -3.24 3.78 -6.78
CA ASP A 8 -3.98 4.68 -7.65
C ASP A 8 -5.25 4.02 -8.19
N VAL A 9 -6.27 4.83 -8.46
CA VAL A 9 -7.41 4.41 -9.28
C VAL A 9 -6.93 4.12 -10.70
N VAL A 10 -7.30 2.96 -11.23
CA VAL A 10 -6.95 2.58 -12.61
C VAL A 10 -7.55 3.59 -13.58
N PRO A 11 -6.78 4.08 -14.59
CA PRO A 11 -7.30 4.99 -15.59
C PRO A 11 -8.56 4.45 -16.28
N GLY A 12 -9.63 5.23 -16.28
CA GLY A 12 -10.92 4.82 -16.86
C GLY A 12 -11.77 3.90 -15.97
N ALA A 13 -11.35 3.59 -14.74
CA ALA A 13 -12.17 2.84 -13.81
C ALA A 13 -13.47 3.62 -13.48
N PRO A 14 -14.63 2.94 -13.42
CA PRO A 14 -15.88 3.57 -13.04
C PRO A 14 -15.84 4.01 -11.57
N LEU A 15 -15.70 5.31 -11.34
CA LEU A 15 -15.58 5.89 -9.98
C LEU A 15 -16.76 5.55 -9.07
N GLU A 16 -17.95 5.33 -9.63
CA GLU A 16 -19.11 4.89 -8.85
C GLU A 16 -18.91 3.50 -8.25
N ASN A 17 -18.24 2.58 -8.96
CA ASN A 17 -17.91 1.26 -8.42
C ASN A 17 -16.83 1.37 -7.34
N VAL A 18 -15.86 2.27 -7.52
CA VAL A 18 -14.85 2.57 -6.49
C VAL A 18 -15.52 3.07 -5.21
N LYS A 19 -16.42 4.06 -5.32
CA LYS A 19 -17.14 4.63 -4.18
C LYS A 19 -18.03 3.60 -3.49
N ALA A 20 -18.73 2.76 -4.27
CA ALA A 20 -19.65 1.77 -3.74
C ALA A 20 -18.96 0.75 -2.81
N ASP A 21 -17.73 0.34 -3.15
CA ASP A 21 -16.99 -0.67 -2.39
C ASP A 21 -15.90 -0.09 -1.47
N LEU A 22 -15.70 1.24 -1.49
CA LEU A 22 -14.75 1.94 -0.62
C LEU A 22 -14.92 1.62 0.88
N PRO A 23 -16.13 1.50 1.45
CA PRO A 23 -16.28 1.13 2.86
C PRO A 23 -15.71 -0.27 3.18
N ASN A 24 -15.76 -1.20 2.23
CA ASN A 24 -15.17 -2.52 2.38
C ASN A 24 -13.64 -2.45 2.23
N GLU A 25 -13.14 -1.65 1.30
CA GLU A 25 -11.71 -1.36 1.17
C GLU A 25 -11.11 -0.85 2.48
N VAL A 26 -11.74 0.17 3.08
CA VAL A 26 -11.30 0.78 4.34
C VAL A 26 -11.34 -0.22 5.50
N ARG A 27 -12.33 -1.12 5.52
CA ARG A 27 -12.43 -2.16 6.56
C ARG A 27 -11.32 -3.19 6.44
N GLU A 28 -11.02 -3.66 5.23
CA GLU A 28 -9.95 -4.65 5.02
C GLU A 28 -8.56 -4.03 5.23
N SER A 29 -8.35 -2.78 4.81
CA SER A 29 -7.09 -2.07 5.10
C SER A 29 -6.87 -1.83 6.60
N TRP A 30 -7.94 -1.52 7.35
CA TRP A 30 -7.87 -1.50 8.82
C TRP A 30 -7.47 -2.88 9.35
N LYS A 31 -8.07 -3.99 8.94
CA LYS A 31 -7.62 -5.33 9.43
C LYS A 31 -6.12 -5.58 9.22
N LEU A 32 -5.55 -5.15 8.09
CA LEU A 32 -4.11 -5.22 7.86
C LEU A 32 -3.32 -4.36 8.84
N PHE A 33 -3.81 -3.15 9.15
CA PHE A 33 -3.20 -2.28 10.15
C PHE A 33 -3.30 -2.88 11.56
N ALA A 34 -4.42 -3.52 11.90
CA ALA A 34 -4.63 -4.22 13.17
C ALA A 34 -3.64 -5.36 13.39
N ALA A 35 -3.39 -6.11 12.32
CA ALA A 35 -2.47 -7.24 12.31
C ALA A 35 -1.00 -6.79 12.26
N GLY A 36 -0.73 -5.49 12.06
CA GLY A 36 0.61 -4.94 11.94
C GLY A 36 1.25 -5.13 10.57
N ALA A 37 0.53 -5.66 9.58
CA ALA A 37 1.04 -5.77 8.21
C ALA A 37 1.06 -4.40 7.51
N LEU A 38 0.06 -3.55 7.76
CA LEU A 38 0.05 -2.13 7.39
C LEU A 38 0.53 -1.31 8.57
N ARG A 39 1.62 -0.57 8.42
CA ARG A 39 2.23 0.23 9.49
C ARG A 39 1.82 1.69 9.43
N GLU A 40 1.65 2.23 8.23
CA GLU A 40 1.32 3.63 8.01
C GLU A 40 0.44 3.75 6.76
N ALA A 41 -0.50 4.69 6.76
CA ALA A 41 -1.39 4.96 5.64
C ALA A 41 -1.58 6.47 5.48
N TYR A 42 -1.41 6.96 4.25
CA TYR A 42 -1.44 8.39 3.95
C TYR A 42 -2.37 8.68 2.77
N ALA A 43 -3.26 9.64 2.95
CA ALA A 43 -3.89 10.35 1.84
C ALA A 43 -2.86 11.32 1.23
N THR A 44 -2.99 11.59 -0.07
CA THR A 44 -2.13 12.54 -0.77
C THR A 44 -2.95 13.72 -1.30
N ASP A 45 -2.27 14.77 -1.76
CA ASP A 45 -2.93 15.91 -2.44
C ASP A 45 -3.62 15.49 -3.76
N ALA A 46 -3.26 14.32 -4.31
CA ALA A 46 -4.00 13.69 -5.38
C ALA A 46 -5.17 12.87 -4.76
N PRO A 47 -6.44 13.28 -4.95
CA PRO A 47 -7.57 12.74 -4.17
C PRO A 47 -7.82 11.23 -4.32
N THR A 48 -7.32 10.64 -5.41
CA THR A 48 -7.48 9.22 -5.74
C THR A 48 -6.26 8.38 -5.39
N ARG A 49 -5.21 8.99 -4.82
CA ARG A 49 -3.95 8.34 -4.52
C ARG A 49 -3.74 8.24 -3.02
N VAL A 50 -3.37 7.03 -2.58
CA VAL A 50 -2.97 6.75 -1.21
C VAL A 50 -1.62 6.06 -1.18
N VAL A 51 -0.90 6.22 -0.07
CA VAL A 51 0.40 5.57 0.16
C VAL A 51 0.31 4.72 1.40
N PHE A 52 0.60 3.43 1.25
CA PHE A 52 0.70 2.49 2.35
C PHE A 52 2.15 2.13 2.61
N VAL A 53 2.49 2.00 3.89
CA VAL A 53 3.77 1.49 4.35
C VAL A 53 3.52 0.15 5.00
N LEU A 54 4.04 -0.92 4.40
CA LEU A 54 3.79 -2.30 4.81
C LEU A 54 5.03 -2.91 5.48
N GLU A 55 4.80 -3.85 6.38
CA GLU A 55 5.83 -4.74 6.90
C GLU A 55 5.42 -6.20 6.65
N SER A 56 6.24 -6.93 5.90
CA SER A 56 5.96 -8.31 5.52
C SER A 56 7.25 -9.12 5.38
N ALA A 57 7.14 -10.43 5.29
CA ALA A 57 8.29 -11.33 5.18
C ALA A 57 9.09 -11.07 3.89
N ASP A 58 8.37 -10.93 2.78
CA ASP A 58 8.90 -10.70 1.43
C ASP A 58 7.87 -9.95 0.56
N ALA A 59 8.27 -9.65 -0.68
CA ALA A 59 7.42 -8.93 -1.63
C ALA A 59 6.16 -9.72 -2.02
N ALA A 60 6.25 -11.06 -2.10
CA ALA A 60 5.12 -11.91 -2.46
C ALA A 60 4.03 -11.90 -1.37
N SER A 61 4.44 -11.88 -0.11
CA SER A 61 3.56 -11.78 1.05
C SER A 61 2.88 -10.40 1.11
N ALA A 62 3.63 -9.31 0.88
CA ALA A 62 3.07 -7.96 0.78
C ALA A 62 2.05 -7.82 -0.37
N ALA A 63 2.37 -8.36 -1.55
CA ALA A 63 1.46 -8.39 -2.69
C ALA A 63 0.20 -9.23 -2.41
N THR A 64 0.35 -10.34 -1.68
CA THR A 64 -0.78 -11.18 -1.25
C THR A 64 -1.72 -10.42 -0.30
N ASP A 65 -1.17 -9.66 0.64
CA ASP A 65 -1.98 -8.84 1.56
C ASP A 65 -2.71 -7.72 0.82
N LEU A 66 -2.04 -7.02 -0.09
CA LEU A 66 -2.68 -6.01 -0.95
C LEU A 66 -3.76 -6.64 -1.85
N GLY A 67 -3.52 -7.83 -2.39
CA GLY A 67 -4.49 -8.56 -3.22
C GLY A 67 -5.77 -9.00 -2.49
N LYS A 68 -5.79 -8.95 -1.15
CA LYS A 68 -7.01 -9.19 -0.36
C LYS A 68 -7.94 -7.98 -0.36
N LEU A 69 -7.40 -6.78 -0.64
CA LEU A 69 -8.18 -5.55 -0.66
C LEU A 69 -9.21 -5.59 -1.81
N PRO A 70 -10.50 -5.37 -1.52
CA PRO A 70 -11.59 -5.50 -2.49
C PRO A 70 -11.37 -4.75 -3.80
N LEU A 71 -10.96 -3.49 -3.75
CA LEU A 71 -10.80 -2.65 -4.94
C LEU A 71 -9.57 -3.02 -5.76
N ILE A 72 -8.49 -3.48 -5.12
CA ILE A 72 -7.33 -4.05 -5.81
C ILE A 72 -7.72 -5.38 -6.48
N ARG A 73 -8.39 -6.28 -5.76
CA ARG A 73 -8.86 -7.57 -6.29
C ARG A 73 -9.82 -7.39 -7.47
N ALA A 74 -10.65 -6.35 -7.43
CA ALA A 74 -11.58 -6.01 -8.50
C ALA A 74 -10.91 -5.32 -9.71
N GLY A 75 -9.61 -5.01 -9.64
CA GLY A 75 -8.89 -4.31 -10.70
C GLY A 75 -9.30 -2.83 -10.84
N LEU A 76 -9.89 -2.24 -9.80
CA LEU A 76 -10.29 -0.83 -9.76
C LEU A 76 -9.16 0.07 -9.22
N LEU A 77 -8.31 -0.49 -8.38
CA LEU A 77 -7.05 0.12 -7.94
C LEU A 77 -5.87 -0.69 -8.48
N ALA A 78 -4.81 0.02 -8.88
CA ALA A 78 -3.50 -0.55 -9.16
C ALA A 78 -2.49 -0.02 -8.15
N TYR A 79 -1.38 -0.74 -7.97
CA TYR A 79 -0.34 -0.33 -7.06
C TYR A 79 1.06 -0.57 -7.62
N GLU A 80 1.98 0.30 -7.25
CA GLU A 80 3.42 0.07 -7.34
C GLU A 80 3.93 -0.38 -5.97
N LEU A 81 4.63 -1.51 -5.90
CA LEU A 81 5.21 -2.03 -4.66
C LEU A 81 6.73 -1.87 -4.68
N ILE A 82 7.25 -1.10 -3.73
CA ILE A 82 8.67 -0.72 -3.65
C ILE A 82 9.25 -1.30 -2.36
N GLU A 83 10.27 -2.14 -2.48
CA GLU A 83 11.02 -2.65 -1.32
C GLU A 83 11.92 -1.57 -0.73
N LEU A 84 11.81 -1.37 0.59
CA LEU A 84 12.64 -0.44 1.34
C LEU A 84 13.76 -1.18 2.08
N ARG A 85 14.97 -0.63 1.97
CA ARG A 85 16.14 -1.06 2.75
C ARG A 85 16.58 0.07 3.67
N PRO A 86 17.20 -0.26 4.82
CA PRO A 86 17.83 0.74 5.67
C PRO A 86 18.79 1.61 4.85
N PHE A 87 18.81 2.92 5.12
CA PHE A 87 19.69 3.85 4.42
C PHE A 87 21.13 3.71 4.92
N ALA A 88 21.82 2.68 4.44
CA ALA A 88 23.16 2.31 4.89
C ALA A 88 24.23 3.38 4.64
N ASN A 89 23.98 4.32 3.72
CA ASN A 89 24.93 5.38 3.36
C ASN A 89 25.26 6.33 4.52
N TRP A 90 24.43 6.39 5.58
CA TRP A 90 24.80 7.13 6.80
C TRP A 90 26.07 6.58 7.46
N SER A 91 26.40 5.30 7.27
CA SER A 91 27.64 4.72 7.79
C SER A 91 28.89 5.41 7.26
N LEU A 92 28.84 6.04 6.08
CA LEU A 92 29.94 6.81 5.50
C LEU A 92 30.36 8.01 6.37
N LEU A 93 29.43 8.55 7.17
CA LEU A 93 29.72 9.65 8.10
C LEU A 93 30.59 9.21 9.30
N PHE A 94 30.72 7.90 9.52
CA PHE A 94 31.39 7.32 10.68
C PHE A 94 32.56 6.39 10.30
N ALA A 95 32.84 6.23 9.00
CA ALA A 95 34.01 5.49 8.53
C ALA A 95 35.28 6.29 8.89
N ARG A 96 36.18 5.66 9.68
CA ARG A 96 37.49 6.21 10.03
C ARG A 96 38.56 5.72 9.07
#